data_AF-A0A0F9YYQ6-F1
#
_entry.id   AF-A0A0F9YYQ6-F1
#
_cell.length_a   1.000
_cell.length_b   1.000
_cell.length_c   1.000
_cell.angle_alpha   90.00
_cell.angle_beta   90.00
_cell.angle_gamma   90.00
#
_symmetry.space_group_name_H-M   'P 1'
#
loop_
_entity.id
_entity.type
_entity.pdbx_description
1 polymer ?
#
loop_
_entity_poly.entity_id
_entity_poly.type
_entity_poly.pdbx_seq_one_letter_code
_entity_poly.pdbx_strand_id
1 'polypeptide(L)' 'MLGKLKQRSRLREHGFLKRAATANGRKVLNRRRAKGRKSLVIAKSR' A
#
# COMPACT_ATOMS: atom_id res chain seq x y z
N MET A 1 19.73 -13.90 -5.41
CA MET A 1 19.11 -12.81 -4.60
C MET A 1 17.60 -12.71 -4.84
N LEU A 2 16.76 -13.50 -4.16
CA LEU A 2 15.30 -13.55 -4.41
C LEU A 2 14.47 -12.55 -3.58
N GLY A 3 14.97 -12.11 -2.42
CA GLY A 3 14.21 -11.24 -1.50
C GLY A 3 13.89 -9.84 -2.04
N LYS A 4 14.79 -9.27 -2.85
CA LYS A 4 14.64 -7.93 -3.45
C LYS A 4 13.47 -7.84 -4.43
N LEU A 5 13.21 -8.92 -5.18
CA LEU A 5 12.10 -9.02 -6.15
C LEU A 5 10.76 -9.11 -5.43
N LYS A 6 10.67 -9.89 -4.34
CA LYS A 6 9.47 -10.07 -3.53
C LYS A 6 9.00 -8.76 -2.87
N GLN A 7 9.92 -7.93 -2.39
CA GLN A 7 9.56 -6.63 -1.83
C GLN A 7 9.06 -5.66 -2.92
N ARG A 8 9.63 -5.73 -4.12
CA ARG A 8 9.21 -4.90 -5.26
C ARG A 8 7.79 -5.25 -5.73
N SER A 9 7.45 -6.54 -5.82
CA SER A 9 6.10 -6.96 -6.19
C SER A 9 5.06 -6.53 -5.14
N ARG A 10 5.36 -6.70 -3.86
CA ARG A 10 4.49 -6.28 -2.76
C ARG A 10 4.21 -4.77 -2.76
N LEU A 11 5.22 -3.95 -3.07
CA LEU A 11 5.05 -2.49 -3.19
C LEU A 11 4.22 -2.10 -4.42
N ARG A 12 4.35 -2.82 -5.54
CA ARG A 12 3.53 -2.56 -6.74
C ARG A 12 2.06 -2.88 -6.51
N GLU A 13 1.76 -3.99 -5.86
CA GLU A 13 0.37 -4.43 -5.65
C GLU A 13 -0.33 -3.78 -4.45
N HIS A 14 0.43 -3.46 -3.40
CA HIS A 14 -0.14 -2.99 -2.13
C HIS A 14 0.36 -1.61 -1.69
N GLY A 15 1.13 -0.94 -2.54
CA GLY A 15 1.59 0.41 -2.32
C GLY A 15 0.49 1.46 -2.50
N PHE A 16 0.84 2.71 -2.15
CA PHE A 16 -0.10 3.83 -2.16
C PHE A 16 -0.69 4.10 -3.53
N LEU A 17 0.15 4.18 -4.56
CA LEU A 17 -0.27 4.54 -5.93
C LEU A 17 -1.32 3.57 -6.46
N LYS A 18 -1.14 2.25 -6.28
CA LYS A 18 -2.10 1.23 -6.71
C LYS A 18 -3.44 1.36 -6.00
N ARG A 19 -3.43 1.67 -4.69
CA ARG A 19 -4.65 1.93 -3.93
C ARG A 19 -5.32 3.24 -4.35
N ALA A 20 -4.56 4.28 -4.65
CA ALA A 20 -5.13 5.55 -5.09
C ALA A 20 -5.72 5.50 -6.51
N ALA A 21 -5.20 4.64 -7.39
CA ALA A 21 -5.61 4.56 -8.79
C ALA A 21 -7.07 4.10 -8.99
N THR A 22 -7.55 3.15 -8.18
CA THR A 22 -8.89 2.56 -8.32
C THR A 22 -9.89 3.14 -7.32
N ALA A 23 -11.18 3.20 -7.69
CA ALA A 23 -12.22 3.71 -6.80
C ALA A 23 -12.31 2.89 -5.49
N ASN A 24 -12.23 1.57 -5.58
CA ASN A 24 -12.23 0.68 -4.41
C ASN A 24 -10.98 0.87 -3.54
N GLY A 25 -9.81 1.08 -4.16
CA GLY A 25 -8.59 1.34 -3.40
C GLY A 25 -8.64 2.67 -2.64
N ARG A 26 -9.26 3.72 -3.21
CA ARG A 26 -9.51 5.00 -2.50
C ARG A 26 -10.42 4.81 -1.30
N LYS A 27 -11.50 4.01 -1.43
CA LYS A 27 -12.37 3.63 -0.30
C LYS A 27 -11.59 2.93 0.82
N VAL A 28 -10.66 2.02 0.47
CA VAL A 28 -9.78 1.36 1.46
C VAL A 28 -8.91 2.37 2.19
N LEU A 29 -8.27 3.31 1.48
CA LEU A 29 -7.45 4.35 2.11
C LEU A 29 -8.27 5.21 3.07
N ASN A 30 -9.47 5.63 2.66
CA ASN A 30 -10.35 6.44 3.50
C ASN A 30 -10.78 5.70 4.76
N ARG A 31 -11.15 4.42 4.65
CA ARG A 31 -11.45 3.57 5.83
C ARG A 31 -10.27 3.45 6.77
N ARG A 32 -9.06 3.30 6.23
CA ARG A 32 -7.84 3.19 7.04
C ARG A 32 -7.49 4.51 7.74
N ARG A 33 -7.72 5.65 7.10
CA ARG A 33 -7.59 7.00 7.68
C ARG A 33 -8.62 7.23 8.78
N ALA A 34 -9.89 6.92 8.54
CA ALA A 34 -10.95 7.07 9.53
C ALA A 34 -10.68 6.22 10.79
N LYS A 35 -10.09 5.02 10.63
CA LYS A 35 -9.63 4.20 11.76
C LYS A 35 -8.39 4.76 12.47
N GLY A 36 -7.68 5.73 11.90
CA GLY A 36 -6.46 6.29 12.48
C GLY A 36 -5.24 5.36 12.39
N ARG A 37 -5.17 4.48 11.37
CA ARG A 37 -4.01 3.57 11.26
C ARG A 37 -2.74 4.35 10.96
N LYS A 38 -1.71 4.17 11.80
CA LYS A 38 -0.35 4.73 11.60
C LYS A 38 0.22 4.48 10.20
N SER A 39 -0.01 3.28 9.66
CA SER A 39 0.40 2.93 8.29
C SER A 39 -0.81 2.61 7.42
N LEU A 40 -1.00 3.40 6.35
CA LEU A 40 -2.11 3.21 5.41
C LEU A 40 -1.81 2.16 4.34
N VAL A 41 -0.56 1.97 3.97
CA VAL A 41 -0.11 1.01 2.94
C VAL A 41 1.25 0.41 3.30
N ILE A 42 1.71 -0.56 2.51
CA ILE A 42 3.09 -1.03 2.59
C ILE A 42 4.01 0.08 2.09
N ALA A 43 4.97 0.48 2.92
CA ALA A 43 6.08 1.34 2.55
C ALA A 43 7.38 0.54 2.63
N LYS A 44 8.38 0.90 1.83
CA LYS A 44 9.73 0.33 1.99
C LYS A 44 10.25 0.80 3.35
N SER A 45 10.77 -0.10 4.20
CA SER A 45 11.60 0.36 5.32
C SER A 45 12.82 1.05 4.71
N ARG A 46 13.08 2.28 5.15
CA ARG A 46 14.26 2.99 4.69
C ARG A 46 15.50 2.31 5.26
#